data_AF-K1YIC7-F1
#
_entry.id   AF-K1YIC7-F1
#
_cell.length_a   1.000
_cell.length_b   1.000
_cell.length_c   1.000
_cell.angle_alpha   90.00
_cell.angle_beta   90.00
_cell.angle_gamma   90.00
#
_symmetry.space_group_name_H-M   'P 1'
#
loop_
_entity.id
_entity.type
_entity.pdbx_description
1 polymer ?
#
loop_
_entity_poly.entity_id
_entity_poly.type
_entity_poly.pdbx_seq_one_letter_code
_entity_poly.pdbx_strand_id
1 'polypeptide(L)'
;MITVFGCGGDRDKTKRPLMAKEAARYSDICVITSDNPRTEEPQKIIDDILGGMSKDQSCVVESDRKNAIKMAYDMAESGDVVLVAGKGHEDYQIIGTTKHPFSDQDELRKLVK
;
A
#
# COMPACT_ATOMS: atom_id res chain seq x y z
N MET A 1 3.63 -14.75 1.02
CA MET A 1 3.93 -13.41 0.46
C MET A 1 2.84 -12.43 0.87
N ILE A 2 3.24 -11.34 1.53
CA ILE A 2 2.38 -10.22 1.92
C ILE A 2 2.74 -9.01 1.06
N THR A 3 1.76 -8.37 0.42
CA THR A 3 2.03 -7.20 -0.44
C THR A 3 1.37 -5.95 0.11
N VAL A 4 2.17 -4.93 0.41
CA VAL A 4 1.72 -3.60 0.82
C VAL A 4 1.74 -2.67 -0.39
N PHE A 5 0.60 -2.08 -0.74
CA PHE A 5 0.57 -1.10 -1.82
C PHE A 5 -0.59 -0.12 -1.69
N GLY A 6 -0.45 0.99 -2.41
CA GLY A 6 -1.49 2.00 -2.60
C GLY A 6 -1.50 2.47 -4.04
N CYS A 7 -2.35 3.44 -4.35
CA CYS A 7 -2.36 4.11 -5.64
C CYS A 7 -2.22 5.62 -5.48
N GLY A 8 -1.63 6.28 -6.48
CA GLY A 8 -1.60 7.73 -6.53
C GLY A 8 -2.98 8.33 -6.84
N GLY A 9 -3.33 9.40 -6.13
CA GLY A 9 -4.46 10.27 -6.48
C GLY A 9 -4.15 11.19 -7.66
N ASP A 10 -5.16 11.85 -8.20
CA ASP A 10 -5.12 12.73 -9.38
C ASP A 10 -4.42 12.11 -10.59
N ARG A 11 -4.57 10.79 -10.72
CA ARG A 11 -3.95 9.96 -11.76
C ARG A 11 -4.96 8.95 -12.27
N ASP A 12 -4.50 8.07 -13.16
CA ASP A 12 -5.30 6.99 -13.72
C ASP A 12 -5.96 6.16 -12.61
N LYS A 13 -7.30 6.25 -12.55
CA LYS A 13 -8.15 5.49 -11.62
C LYS A 13 -8.46 4.09 -12.14
N THR A 14 -8.41 3.89 -13.46
CA THR A 14 -8.82 2.62 -14.12
C THR A 14 -7.90 1.47 -13.74
N LYS A 15 -6.62 1.77 -13.43
CA LYS A 15 -5.66 0.77 -12.95
C LYS A 15 -5.87 0.34 -11.49
N ARG A 16 -6.57 1.12 -10.65
CA ARG A 16 -6.71 0.85 -9.20
C ARG A 16 -7.27 -0.55 -8.91
N PRO A 17 -8.43 -0.94 -9.47
CA PRO A 17 -8.97 -2.28 -9.27
C PRO A 17 -8.12 -3.37 -9.97
N LEU A 18 -7.50 -3.05 -11.11
CA LEU A 18 -6.65 -4.02 -11.82
C LEU A 18 -5.38 -4.37 -11.02
N MET A 19 -4.79 -3.38 -10.35
CA MET A 19 -3.65 -3.59 -9.45
C MET A 19 -4.04 -4.47 -8.27
N ALA A 20 -5.22 -4.27 -7.68
CA ALA A 20 -5.72 -5.11 -6.58
C ALA A 20 -5.90 -6.56 -7.02
N LYS A 21 -6.54 -6.75 -8.18
CA LYS A 21 -6.76 -8.08 -8.76
C LYS A 21 -5.47 -8.85 -8.93
N GLU A 22 -4.44 -8.23 -9.50
CA GLU A 22 -3.14 -8.91 -9.69
C GLU A 22 -2.40 -9.08 -8.36
N ALA A 23 -2.38 -8.09 -7.47
CA ALA A 23 -1.75 -8.22 -6.16
C ALA A 23 -2.32 -9.40 -5.36
N ALA A 24 -3.64 -9.54 -5.33
CA ALA A 24 -4.34 -10.59 -4.62
C ALA A 24 -4.33 -11.95 -5.32
N ARG A 25 -3.96 -11.99 -6.61
CA ARG A 25 -3.70 -13.25 -7.33
C ARG A 25 -2.36 -13.86 -6.93
N TYR A 26 -1.36 -13.03 -6.67
CA TYR A 26 0.00 -13.49 -6.40
C TYR A 26 0.40 -13.44 -4.94
N SER A 27 -0.36 -12.77 -4.07
CA SER A 27 -0.06 -12.63 -2.64
C SER A 27 -1.08 -13.36 -1.79
N ASP A 28 -0.64 -13.89 -0.66
CA ASP A 28 -1.53 -14.51 0.33
C ASP A 28 -2.34 -13.45 1.09
N ILE A 29 -1.74 -12.29 1.35
CA ILE A 29 -2.37 -11.15 2.01
C ILE A 29 -2.02 -9.86 1.26
N CYS A 30 -3.03 -9.05 0.95
CA CYS A 30 -2.85 -7.68 0.48
C CYS A 30 -3.08 -6.68 1.61
N VAL A 31 -2.14 -5.76 1.83
CA VAL A 31 -2.31 -4.62 2.72
C VAL A 31 -2.47 -3.37 1.87
N ILE A 32 -3.71 -2.85 1.82
CA ILE A 32 -4.07 -1.69 1.02
C ILE A 32 -3.91 -0.44 1.88
N THR A 33 -3.15 0.52 1.36
CA THR A 33 -2.79 1.74 2.09
C THR A 33 -2.75 2.97 1.18
N SER A 34 -2.49 4.14 1.77
CA SER A 34 -2.21 5.37 1.03
C SER A 34 -0.81 5.31 0.39
N ASP A 35 -0.67 5.94 -0.77
CA ASP A 35 0.63 6.22 -1.42
C ASP A 35 0.77 7.74 -1.56
N ASN A 36 0.60 8.29 -2.75
CA ASN A 36 0.60 9.73 -2.97
C ASN A 36 -0.85 10.19 -3.24
N PRO A 37 -1.70 10.39 -2.22
CA PRO A 37 -3.11 10.72 -2.41
C PRO A 37 -3.32 12.06 -3.11
N ARG A 38 -2.34 12.97 -3.06
CA ARG A 38 -2.46 14.31 -3.64
C ARG A 38 -3.73 14.99 -3.13
N THR A 39 -4.58 15.50 -4.02
CA THR A 39 -5.82 16.20 -3.64
C THR A 39 -7.03 15.26 -3.50
N GLU A 40 -6.88 13.96 -3.77
CA GLU A 40 -7.94 12.99 -3.52
C GLU A 40 -7.97 12.53 -2.06
N GLU A 41 -9.17 12.28 -1.56
CA GLU A 41 -9.39 11.63 -0.27
C GLU A 41 -8.79 10.21 -0.28
N PRO A 42 -7.84 9.87 0.62
CA PRO A 42 -7.19 8.56 0.64
C PRO A 42 -8.17 7.39 0.67
N GLN A 43 -9.26 7.52 1.43
CA GLN A 43 -10.27 6.46 1.53
C GLN A 43 -10.95 6.18 0.18
N LYS A 44 -11.20 7.20 -0.65
CA LYS A 44 -11.81 6.99 -1.98
C LYS A 44 -10.88 6.22 -2.91
N ILE A 45 -9.57 6.48 -2.82
CA ILE A 45 -8.57 5.73 -3.58
C ILE A 45 -8.55 4.26 -3.12
N ILE A 46 -8.59 4.04 -1.81
CA ILE A 46 -8.65 2.69 -1.22
C ILE A 46 -9.91 1.96 -1.69
N ASP A 47 -11.07 2.62 -1.66
CA ASP A 47 -12.34 2.04 -2.11
C ASP A 47 -12.29 1.63 -3.59
N ASP A 48 -11.68 2.46 -4.46
CA ASP A 48 -11.46 2.14 -5.87
C ASP A 48 -10.53 0.92 -6.06
N ILE A 49 -9.51 0.77 -5.22
CA ILE A 49 -8.61 -0.40 -5.23
C ILE A 49 -9.39 -1.65 -4.81
N LEU A 50 -10.15 -1.56 -3.71
CA LEU A 50 -10.95 -2.67 -3.18
C LEU A 50 -12.02 -3.16 -4.17
N GLY A 51 -12.49 -2.30 -5.08
CA GLY A 51 -13.39 -2.70 -6.17
C GLY A 51 -12.81 -3.79 -7.10
N GLY A 52 -11.50 -4.03 -7.08
CA GLY A 52 -10.82 -5.11 -7.80
C GLY A 52 -10.64 -6.41 -7.02
N MET A 53 -10.99 -6.42 -5.74
CA MET A 53 -10.84 -7.58 -4.84
C MET A 53 -12.08 -8.46 -4.84
N SER A 54 -11.89 -9.77 -4.79
CA SER A 54 -12.95 -10.75 -4.57
C SER A 54 -13.17 -10.97 -3.06
N LYS A 55 -14.37 -11.39 -2.65
CA LYS A 55 -14.74 -11.52 -1.22
C LYS A 55 -13.92 -12.57 -0.45
N ASP A 56 -13.36 -13.53 -1.17
CA ASP A 56 -12.56 -14.64 -0.68
C ASP A 56 -11.07 -14.30 -0.54
N GLN A 57 -10.63 -13.14 -1.03
CA GLN A 57 -9.24 -12.70 -0.96
C GLN A 57 -8.95 -12.00 0.38
N SER A 58 -7.89 -12.45 1.06
CA SER A 58 -7.43 -11.86 2.31
C SER A 58 -6.86 -10.45 2.09
N CYS A 59 -7.50 -9.46 2.71
CA CYS A 59 -7.13 -8.06 2.59
C CYS A 59 -7.17 -7.38 3.95
N VAL A 60 -6.20 -6.51 4.19
CA VAL A 60 -6.19 -5.59 5.33
C VAL A 60 -6.11 -4.17 4.80
N VAL A 61 -6.81 -3.24 5.44
CA VAL A 61 -6.83 -1.83 5.05
C VAL A 61 -6.27 -1.00 6.20
N GLU A 62 -5.24 -0.22 5.92
CA GLU A 62 -4.66 0.74 6.86
C GLU A 62 -4.22 1.97 6.06
N SER A 63 -4.90 3.10 6.25
CA SER A 63 -4.68 4.31 5.45
C SER A 63 -3.33 4.98 5.70
N ASP A 64 -2.79 4.84 6.92
CA ASP A 64 -1.47 5.37 7.23
C ASP A 64 -0.38 4.43 6.71
N ARG A 65 0.44 4.91 5.77
CA ARG A 65 1.41 4.07 5.07
C ARG A 65 2.47 3.48 5.99
N LYS A 66 2.87 4.22 7.04
CA LYS A 66 3.83 3.74 8.04
C LYS A 66 3.23 2.59 8.83
N ASN A 67 2.00 2.75 9.31
CA ASN A 67 1.28 1.74 10.08
C ASN A 67 1.00 0.50 9.21
N ALA A 68 0.66 0.67 7.94
CA ALA A 68 0.46 -0.44 7.01
C ALA A 68 1.73 -1.27 6.80
N ILE A 69 2.89 -0.62 6.62
CA ILE A 69 4.19 -1.30 6.52
C ILE A 69 4.49 -2.05 7.82
N LYS A 70 4.29 -1.41 8.98
CA LYS A 70 4.49 -2.05 10.28
C LYS A 70 3.58 -3.26 10.46
N MET A 71 2.31 -3.13 10.11
CA MET A 71 1.32 -4.21 10.22
C MET A 71 1.71 -5.40 9.35
N ALA A 72 2.16 -5.15 8.11
CA ALA A 72 2.64 -6.22 7.23
C ALA A 72 3.87 -6.94 7.79
N TYR A 73 4.78 -6.19 8.42
CA TYR A 73 5.93 -6.77 9.12
C TYR A 73 5.51 -7.61 10.32
N ASP A 74 4.61 -7.10 11.17
CA ASP A 74 4.13 -7.81 12.36
C ASP A 74 3.33 -9.09 12.02
N MET A 75 2.67 -9.12 10.85
CA MET A 75 1.94 -10.29 10.35
C MET A 75 2.84 -11.34 9.70
N ALA A 76 4.05 -10.96 9.25
CA ALA A 76 4.94 -11.86 8.54
C ALA A 76 5.59 -12.87 9.49
N GLU A 77 5.61 -14.14 9.10
CA GLU A 77 6.31 -15.20 9.82
C GLU A 77 7.71 -15.47 9.23
N SER A 78 8.50 -16.27 9.93
CA SER A 78 9.81 -16.68 9.44
C SER A 78 9.67 -17.43 8.11
N GLY A 79 10.34 -16.92 7.07
CA GLY A 79 10.27 -17.47 5.71
C GLY A 79 9.29 -16.73 4.80
N ASP A 80 8.47 -15.82 5.33
CA ASP A 80 7.63 -14.96 4.52
C ASP A 80 8.41 -13.85 3.82
N VAL A 81 7.81 -13.34 2.75
CA VAL A 81 8.29 -12.15 2.03
C VAL A 81 7.24 -11.06 2.14
N VAL A 82 7.66 -9.89 2.61
CA VAL A 82 6.88 -8.65 2.57
C VAL A 82 7.34 -7.78 1.40
N LEU A 83 6.48 -7.58 0.41
CA LEU A 83 6.71 -6.69 -0.71
C LEU A 83 6.03 -5.33 -0.43
N VAL A 84 6.82 -4.26 -0.32
CA VAL A 84 6.29 -2.89 -0.27
C VAL A 84 6.45 -2.24 -1.63
N ALA A 85 5.34 -1.99 -2.32
CA ALA A 85 5.31 -1.49 -3.68
C ALA A 85 4.72 -0.06 -3.78
N GLY A 86 5.07 0.64 -4.86
CA GLY A 86 4.54 1.96 -5.22
C GLY A 86 5.60 3.06 -5.28
N LYS A 87 6.39 3.24 -4.22
CA LYS A 87 7.28 4.41 -4.06
C LYS A 87 8.73 4.16 -4.46
N GLY A 88 9.28 3.00 -4.11
CA GLY A 88 10.66 2.63 -4.44
C GLY A 88 11.70 3.52 -3.75
N HIS A 89 12.31 4.46 -4.48
CA HIS A 89 13.35 5.37 -3.98
C HIS A 89 12.81 6.76 -3.61
N GLU A 90 11.51 6.99 -3.73
CA GLU A 90 10.90 8.25 -3.26
C GLU A 90 11.01 8.35 -1.72
N ASP A 91 11.47 9.51 -1.25
CA ASP A 91 11.67 9.88 0.16
C ASP A 91 10.62 10.89 0.66
N TYR A 92 9.48 10.97 -0.04
CA TYR A 92 8.35 11.80 0.33
C TYR A 92 7.00 11.14 0.05
N GLN A 93 5.97 11.65 0.73
CA GLN A 93 4.56 11.36 0.47
C GLN A 93 3.82 12.66 0.14
N ILE A 94 3.03 12.68 -0.93
CA ILE A 94 2.26 13.87 -1.33
C ILE A 94 0.86 13.83 -0.74
N ILE A 95 0.55 14.79 0.15
CA ILE A 95 -0.79 14.99 0.74
C ILE A 95 -1.23 16.41 0.41
N GLY A 96 -2.38 16.54 -0.26
CA GLY A 96 -2.78 17.77 -0.93
C GLY A 96 -1.77 18.15 -2.00
N THR A 97 -1.16 19.33 -1.84
CA THR A 97 -0.11 19.86 -2.71
C THR A 97 1.28 19.84 -2.03
N THR A 98 1.38 19.26 -0.83
CA THR A 98 2.58 19.29 0.01
C THR A 98 3.31 17.97 -0.02
N LYS A 99 4.65 18.01 -0.10
CA LYS A 99 5.52 16.85 0.10
C LYS A 99 5.89 16.72 1.57
N HIS A 100 5.50 15.62 2.19
CA HIS A 100 5.89 15.27 3.55
C HIS A 100 7.05 14.26 3.52
N PRO A 101 8.11 14.41 4.34
CA PRO A 101 9.20 13.44 4.38
C PRO A 101 8.71 12.05 4.76
N PHE A 102 8.98 11.06 3.91
CA PHE A 102 8.53 9.68 4.10
C PHE A 102 9.25 8.73 3.14
N SER A 103 9.95 7.71 3.64
CA SER A 103 10.67 6.72 2.84
C SER A 103 10.27 5.31 3.25
N ASP A 104 9.76 4.50 2.31
CA ASP A 104 9.43 3.08 2.55
C ASP A 104 10.65 2.31 3.07
N GLN A 105 11.84 2.61 2.52
CA GLN A 105 13.09 1.95 2.89
C GLN A 105 13.50 2.29 4.32
N ASP A 106 13.34 3.55 4.73
CA ASP A 106 13.70 3.98 6.08
C ASP A 106 12.74 3.41 7.12
N GLU A 107 11.43 3.36 6.82
CA GLU A 107 10.46 2.72 7.71
C GLU A 107 10.73 1.21 7.84
N LEU A 108 11.04 0.51 6.75
CA LEU A 108 11.42 -0.91 6.81
C LEU A 108 12.70 -1.15 7.60
N ARG A 109 13.75 -0.34 7.40
CA ARG A 109 15.03 -0.46 8.14
C ARG A 109 14.88 -0.25 9.65
N LYS A 110 13.86 0.49 10.10
CA LYS A 110 13.56 0.65 11.54
C LYS A 110 12.98 -0.62 12.16
N LEU A 111 12.38 -1.50 11.36
CA LEU A 111 11.70 -2.71 11.83
C LEU A 111 12.62 -3.93 11.81
N VAL A 112 13.39 -4.09 10.72
CA VAL A 112 14.32 -5.21 10.55
C VAL A 112 15.59 -4.92 11.36
N LYS A 113 15.82 -5.72 12.41
CA LYS A 113 17.03 -5.66 13.25
C LYS A 113 18.07 -6.67 12.83
#